data_AF-A0A0A8WXX7-F1
#
_entry.id   AF-A0A0A8WXX7-F1
#
_cell.length_a   1.000
_cell.length_b   1.000
_cell.length_c   1.000
_cell.angle_alpha   90.00
_cell.angle_beta   90.00
_cell.angle_gamma   90.00
#
_symmetry.space_group_name_H-M   'P 1'
#
loop_
_entity.id
_entity.type
_entity.pdbx_description
1 polymer ?
#
loop_
_entity_poly.entity_id
_entity_poly.type
_entity_poly.pdbx_seq_one_letter_code
_entity_poly.pdbx_strand_id
1 'polypeptide(L)' 'MKCIYNDGLKVEYKGSILIKDDKDINIFIKEGLIPLGIKGELDVALINFNCLEMRTAAKVVTDTIGKRACIH' A
#
# COMPACT_ATOMS: atom_id res chain seq x y z
N MET A 1 9.79 1.97 3.59
CA MET A 1 9.31 1.18 4.73
C MET A 1 8.75 -0.15 4.27
N LYS A 2 8.87 -1.19 5.12
CA LYS A 2 8.28 -2.50 4.90
C LYS A 2 7.57 -2.94 6.17
N CYS A 3 6.29 -3.26 6.07
CA CYS A 3 5.46 -3.79 7.14
C CYS A 3 5.02 -5.21 6.79
N ILE A 4 5.21 -6.12 7.74
CA ILE A 4 4.75 -7.51 7.64
C ILE A 4 3.74 -7.68 8.76
N TYR A 5 2.52 -8.07 8.41
CA TYR A 5 1.44 -8.26 9.36
C TYR A 5 1.23 -9.75 9.63
N ASN A 6 0.69 -10.05 10.82
CA ASN A 6 0.47 -11.43 11.28
C ASN A 6 -0.53 -12.21 10.43
N ASP A 7 -1.37 -11.53 9.65
CA ASP A 7 -2.33 -12.12 8.71
C ASP A 7 -1.73 -12.43 7.34
N GLY A 8 -0.40 -12.39 7.19
CA GLY A 8 0.30 -12.70 5.94
C GLY A 8 0.41 -11.53 4.96
N LEU A 9 -0.30 -10.43 5.22
CA LEU A 9 -0.20 -9.19 4.46
C LEU A 9 1.21 -8.59 4.60
N LYS A 10 1.78 -8.16 3.48
CA LYS A 10 3.08 -7.49 3.40
C LYS A 10 2.91 -6.22 2.58
N VAL A 11 3.23 -5.08 3.19
CA VAL A 11 3.18 -3.78 2.53
C VAL A 11 4.59 -3.21 2.48
N GLU A 12 5.06 -2.88 1.29
CA GLU A 12 6.32 -2.19 1.07
C GLU A 12 6.05 -0.86 0.36
N TYR A 13 6.54 0.23 0.95
CA TYR A 13 6.41 1.58 0.41
C TYR A 13 7.78 2.25 0.30
N LYS A 14 8.15 2.68 -0.91
CA LYS A 14 9.43 3.36 -1.22
C LYS A 14 9.24 4.48 -2.25
N GLY A 15 8.08 5.15 -2.22
CA GLY A 15 7.58 6.03 -3.30
C GLY A 15 6.58 5.29 -4.20
N SER A 16 6.89 4.07 -4.62
CA SER A 16 5.90 3.10 -5.07
C SER A 16 5.40 2.24 -3.91
N ILE A 17 4.17 1.75 -4.02
CA ILE A 17 3.57 0.84 -3.03
C ILE A 17 3.40 -0.55 -3.63
N LEU A 18 3.87 -1.54 -2.90
CA LEU A 18 3.75 -2.96 -3.20
C LEU A 18 3.02 -3.64 -2.04
N ILE A 19 1.89 -4.24 -2.34
CA ILE A 19 1.07 -4.97 -1.37
C ILE A 19 1.03 -6.41 -1.84
N LYS A 20 1.45 -7.32 -0.97
CA LYS A 20 1.37 -8.76 -1.19
C LYS A 20 0.53 -9.38 -0.09
N ASP A 21 -0.41 -10.23 -0.44
CA ASP A 21 -1.09 -11.11 0.51
C ASP A 21 -0.74 -12.58 0.19
N ASP A 22 -1.08 -13.48 1.12
CA ASP A 22 -0.78 -14.91 1.02
C ASP A 22 -1.65 -15.63 -0.05
N LYS A 23 -2.72 -14.98 -0.51
CA LYS A 23 -3.67 -15.47 -1.52
C LYS A 23 -3.28 -15.03 -2.95
N ASP A 24 -1.99 -14.86 -3.20
CA ASP A 24 -1.40 -14.42 -4.48
C ASP A 24 -1.78 -13.01 -4.94
N ILE A 25 -2.45 -12.20 -4.10
CA ILE A 25 -2.78 -10.82 -4.47
C ILE A 25 -1.50 -9.97 -4.40
N ASN A 26 -0.97 -9.63 -5.58
CA ASN A 26 0.20 -8.77 -5.73
C ASN A 26 -0.22 -7.46 -6.39
N ILE A 27 -0.43 -6.43 -5.58
CA ILE A 27 -0.77 -5.09 -6.05
C ILE A 27 0.49 -4.25 -6.06
N PHE A 28 0.89 -3.82 -7.25
CA PHE A 28 1.99 -2.89 -7.43
C PHE A 28 1.47 -1.59 -8.04
N ILE A 29 1.63 -0.48 -7.32
CA ILE A 29 1.21 0.84 -7.79
C ILE A 29 2.44 1.74 -7.81
N LYS A 30 2.73 2.27 -8.99
CA LYS A 30 3.82 3.23 -9.21
C LYS A 30 3.48 4.57 -8.55
N GLU A 31 4.49 5.27 -8.05
CA GLU A 31 4.36 6.56 -7.36
C GLU A 31 3.45 7.55 -8.10
N GLY A 32 3.66 7.73 -9.41
CA GLY A 32 2.88 8.68 -10.23
C GLY A 32 1.41 8.30 -10.44
N LEU A 33 1.00 7.10 -10.05
CA LEU A 33 -0.40 6.66 -10.08
C LEU A 33 -1.08 6.84 -8.71
N ILE A 34 -0.31 7.05 -7.64
CA ILE A 34 -0.86 7.24 -6.29
C ILE A 34 -1.44 8.65 -6.21
N PRO A 35 -2.71 8.83 -5.82
CA PRO A 35 -3.31 10.15 -5.67
C PRO A 35 -2.56 10.92 -4.57
N LEU A 36 -2.32 12.22 -4.80
CA LEU A 36 -1.51 13.05 -3.90
C LEU A 36 -1.97 13.00 -2.42
N GLY A 37 -3.28 12.94 -2.18
CA GLY A 37 -3.83 12.81 -0.83
C GLY A 37 -3.35 11.52 -0.12
N ILE A 38 -3.46 10.37 -0.81
CA ILE A 38 -3.04 9.07 -0.27
C ILE A 38 -1.50 9.01 -0.16
N LYS A 39 -0.79 9.60 -1.12
CA LYS A 39 0.68 9.70 -1.07
C LYS A 39 1.13 10.42 0.20
N GLY A 40 0.48 11.53 0.55
CA GLY A 40 0.75 12.25 1.79
C GLY A 40 0.58 11.38 3.03
N GLU A 41 -0.50 10.58 3.10
CA GLU A 41 -0.72 9.64 4.22
C GLU A 41 0.36 8.54 4.29
N LEU A 42 0.77 8.01 3.14
CA LEU A 42 1.85 7.01 3.07
C LEU A 42 3.20 7.60 3.49
N ASP A 43 3.50 8.83 3.11
CA ASP A 43 4.72 9.55 3.49
C ASP A 43 4.73 9.87 4.99
N VAL A 44 3.59 10.27 5.56
CA VAL A 44 3.46 10.47 7.02
C VAL A 44 3.65 9.16 7.78
N ALA A 45 3.02 8.07 7.33
CA ALA A 45 3.18 6.75 7.93
C ALA A 45 4.64 6.25 7.84
N LEU A 46 5.32 6.55 6.73
CA LEU A 46 6.75 6.28 6.53
C LEU A 46 7.62 7.07 7.53
N ILE A 47 7.36 8.36 7.71
CA ILE A 47 8.11 9.23 8.64
C ILE A 47 7.91 8.77 10.09
N ASN A 48 6.67 8.42 10.46
CA ASN A 48 6.32 7.98 11.81
C ASN A 48 6.65 6.50 12.09
N PHE A 49 7.15 5.76 11.08
CA PHE A 49 7.36 4.31 11.14
C PHE A 49 6.13 3.53 11.64
N ASN A 50 4.93 4.02 11.30
CA ASN A 50 3.68 3.47 11.80
C ASN A 50 3.08 2.46 10.83
N CYS A 51 3.22 1.17 11.15
CA CYS A 51 2.65 0.11 10.32
C CYS A 51 1.12 0.06 10.33
N LEU A 52 0.44 0.60 11.36
CA LEU A 52 -1.02 0.63 11.36
C LEU A 52 -1.53 1.64 10.30
N GLU A 53 -0.95 2.83 10.28
CA GLU A 53 -1.29 3.85 9.28
C GLU A 53 -0.92 3.40 7.86
N MET A 54 0.24 2.76 7.71
CA MET A 54 0.65 2.17 6.43
C MET A 54 -0.38 1.15 5.92
N ARG A 55 -0.97 0.34 6.81
CA ARG A 55 -2.00 -0.64 6.45
C ARG A 55 -3.27 0.05 5.95
N THR A 56 -3.70 1.10 6.65
CA THR A 56 -4.90 1.88 6.31
C THR A 56 -4.73 2.55 4.96
N ALA A 57 -3.62 3.29 4.75
CA ALA A 57 -3.33 3.96 3.50
C ALA A 57 -3.19 2.96 2.33
N ALA A 58 -2.53 1.83 2.55
CA ALA A 58 -2.43 0.75 1.56
C ALA A 58 -3.79 0.17 1.16
N LYS A 59 -4.71 0.03 2.12
CA LYS A 59 -6.08 -0.42 1.84
C LYS A 59 -6.84 0.62 1.02
N VAL A 60 -6.77 1.89 1.38
CA VAL A 60 -7.43 2.98 0.65
C VAL A 60 -6.91 3.06 -0.79
N VAL A 61 -5.60 2.98 -0.99
CA VAL A 61 -5.01 3.00 -2.33
C VAL A 61 -5.44 1.79 -3.15
N THR A 62 -5.52 0.61 -2.53
CA THR A 62 -6.02 -0.62 -3.16
C THR A 62 -7.50 -0.52 -3.52
N ASP A 63 -8.34 0.01 -2.64
CA ASP A 63 -9.75 0.22 -2.94
C ASP A 63 -9.97 1.27 -4.05
N THR A 64 -9.10 2.29 -4.13
CA THR A 64 -9.22 3.37 -5.11
C THR A 64 -8.65 2.98 -6.48
N ILE A 65 -7.51 2.30 -6.50
CA ILE A 65 -6.74 1.96 -7.71
C ILE A 65 -6.81 0.47 -8.01
N GLY A 66 -6.63 -0.39 -7.00
CA GLY A 66 -6.69 -1.84 -7.15
C GLY A 66 -8.05 -2.35 -7.66
N LYS A 67 -9.17 -1.71 -7.31
CA LYS A 67 -10.48 -2.01 -7.95
C LYS A 67 -10.53 -1.67 -9.45
N ARG A 68 -9.65 -0.79 -9.93
CA ARG A 68 -9.51 -0.44 -11.35
C ARG A 68 -8.41 -1.26 -12.04
N ALA A 69 -7.45 -1.78 -11.29
CA ALA A 69 -6.42 -2.69 -11.76
C ALA A 69 -6.98 -4.12 -11.69
N CYS A 70 -7.68 -4.54 -12.74
CA CYS A 70 -8.20 -5.90 -12.86
C CYS A 70 -7.16 -6.94 -12.45
N ILE A 71 -7.52 -7.71 -11.42
CA ILE A 71 -6.89 -8.98 -11.07
C ILE A 71 -7.16 -9.90 -12.27
N HIS A 72 -6.13 -10.25 -13.03
CA HIS A 72 -6.19 -11.25 -14.10
C HIS A 72 -5.48 -12.51 -13.63
#